data_AF-A0A845K4D0-F1
#
_entry.id   AF-A0A845K4D0-F1
#
_cell.length_a   1.000
_cell.length_b   1.000
_cell.length_c   1.000
_cell.angle_alpha   90.00
_cell.angle_beta   90.00
_cell.angle_gamma   90.00
#
_symmetry.space_group_name_H-M   'P 1'
#
loop_
_entity.id
_entity.type
_entity.pdbx_description
1 polymer ?
#
loop_
_entity_poly.entity_id
_entity_poly.type
_entity_poly.pdbx_seq_one_letter_code
_entity_poly.pdbx_strand_id
1 'polypeptide(L)'
;MKKIFFKKFMHQPFENQTGFTLLELILAMSIVAIIVALGLGGVRLGVSARDVGEQKVETYQRLRIISEQLKQKLQSTYPIFVSQKDGIPGVTVPDSSRRILAFEGNTNSIRFVTFATPMTASDPTTLAHEVKFYIGKHPETDQKGLIVMERDITNGDVFSRIDPRSDSIKYFVLAENPAQMKFRYYLMKKLPTQEVEGENKKSLQFSGQWVDHISIETYLQKTTSSSQSNPTLEFEKTNRISLPRAVEITIGINPQPKPGEEVEDEELEPVFSPPIIILLNSGMEFARPPIEKEADNEKA
;
A
#
# COMPACT_ATOMS: atom_id res chain seq x y z
N MET A 1 -72.53 -52.49 -71.58
CA MET A 1 -72.61 -51.34 -70.65
C MET A 1 -71.31 -51.23 -69.85
N LYS A 2 -70.82 -49.99 -69.69
CA LYS A 2 -69.63 -49.56 -68.93
C LYS A 2 -69.73 -49.81 -67.41
N LYS A 3 -68.57 -50.00 -66.75
CA LYS A 3 -68.07 -49.48 -65.43
C LYS A 3 -67.05 -50.50 -64.87
N ILE A 4 -65.72 -50.37 -65.00
CA ILE A 4 -64.70 -49.47 -64.39
C ILE A 4 -64.70 -49.44 -62.83
N PHE A 5 -63.48 -49.49 -62.28
CA PHE A 5 -62.96 -49.16 -60.93
C PHE A 5 -62.76 -50.38 -60.01
N PHE A 6 -61.63 -50.61 -59.33
CA PHE A 6 -60.32 -49.95 -59.22
C PHE A 6 -59.37 -50.96 -58.55
N LYS A 7 -58.28 -51.40 -59.22
CA LYS A 7 -57.28 -52.28 -58.58
C LYS A 7 -56.18 -51.43 -57.97
N LYS A 8 -56.28 -51.28 -56.64
CA LYS A 8 -55.35 -50.62 -55.71
C LYS A 8 -53.92 -51.08 -55.98
N PHE A 9 -53.08 -50.21 -56.54
CA PHE A 9 -51.63 -50.39 -56.61
C PHE A 9 -51.06 -50.18 -55.21
N MET A 10 -50.84 -51.26 -54.47
CA MET A 10 -49.87 -51.25 -53.37
C MET A 10 -48.48 -51.12 -54.01
N HIS A 11 -47.95 -49.90 -54.05
CA HIS A 11 -46.51 -49.72 -54.09
C HIS A 11 -46.00 -50.05 -52.69
N GLN A 12 -45.58 -51.29 -52.48
CA GLN A 12 -44.58 -51.55 -51.46
C GLN A 12 -43.35 -50.73 -51.86
N PRO A 13 -42.86 -49.80 -51.03
CA PRO A 13 -41.51 -49.30 -51.25
C PRO A 13 -40.60 -50.52 -51.12
N PHE A 14 -39.84 -50.80 -52.17
CA PHE A 14 -38.68 -51.67 -52.05
C PHE A 14 -37.83 -51.07 -50.92
N GLU A 15 -37.75 -51.77 -49.79
CA GLU A 15 -36.71 -51.53 -48.80
C GLU A 15 -35.38 -51.80 -49.52
N ASN A 16 -34.79 -50.74 -50.04
CA ASN A 16 -33.39 -50.77 -50.44
C ASN A 16 -32.60 -50.97 -49.14
N GLN A 17 -32.19 -52.21 -48.88
CA GLN A 17 -31.14 -52.51 -47.92
C GLN A 17 -29.82 -51.93 -48.46
N THR A 18 -29.69 -50.61 -48.39
CA THR A 18 -28.45 -49.91 -48.68
C THR A 18 -27.46 -50.25 -47.57
N GLY A 19 -26.50 -51.13 -47.88
CA GLY A 19 -25.35 -51.35 -47.00
C GLY A 19 -24.59 -50.04 -46.80
N PHE A 20 -24.02 -49.86 -45.60
CA PHE A 20 -23.22 -48.69 -45.26
C PHE A 20 -22.06 -48.54 -46.25
N THR A 21 -21.93 -47.38 -46.89
CA THR A 21 -20.80 -47.18 -47.79
C THR A 21 -19.52 -46.93 -46.98
N LEU A 22 -18.38 -47.43 -47.47
CA LEU A 22 -17.07 -47.17 -46.84
C LEU A 22 -16.81 -45.66 -46.68
N LEU A 23 -17.27 -44.87 -47.65
CA LEU A 23 -17.14 -43.42 -47.64
C LEU A 23 -17.93 -42.77 -46.48
N GLU A 24 -19.15 -43.24 -46.23
CA GLU A 24 -20.01 -42.76 -45.15
C GLU A 24 -19.44 -43.12 -43.77
N LEU A 25 -18.82 -44.29 -43.64
CA LEU A 25 -18.10 -44.69 -42.42
C LEU A 25 -16.87 -43.80 -42.17
N ILE A 26 -16.04 -43.58 -43.19
CA ILE A 26 -14.85 -42.73 -43.08
C ILE A 26 -15.24 -41.28 -42.79
N LEU A 27 -16.32 -40.78 -43.42
CA LEU A 27 -16.86 -39.45 -43.17
C LEU A 27 -17.34 -39.32 -41.72
N ALA A 28 -18.12 -40.28 -41.22
CA ALA A 28 -18.61 -40.28 -39.84
C ALA A 28 -17.45 -40.31 -38.83
N MET A 29 -16.45 -41.18 -39.04
CA MET A 29 -15.27 -41.24 -38.18
C MET A 29 -14.46 -39.94 -38.21
N SER A 30 -14.34 -39.30 -39.38
CA SER A 30 -13.61 -38.03 -39.52
C SER A 30 -14.32 -36.90 -38.77
N ILE A 31 -15.64 -36.80 -38.87
CA ILE A 31 -16.43 -35.81 -38.15
C ILE A 31 -16.29 -36.03 -36.63
N VAL A 32 -16.39 -37.26 -36.16
CA VAL A 32 -16.20 -37.59 -34.74
C VAL A 32 -14.80 -37.19 -34.28
N ALA A 33 -13.75 -37.51 -35.04
CA ALA A 33 -12.38 -37.13 -34.70
C ALA A 33 -12.20 -35.60 -34.60
N ILE A 34 -12.81 -34.84 -35.52
CA ILE A 34 -12.80 -33.37 -35.49
C ILE A 34 -13.53 -32.85 -34.25
N ILE A 35 -14.71 -33.38 -33.93
CA ILE A 35 -15.48 -32.98 -32.74
C ILE A 35 -14.67 -33.24 -31.47
N VAL A 36 -14.05 -34.42 -31.35
CA VAL A 36 -13.20 -34.76 -30.19
C VAL A 36 -12.00 -33.81 -30.12
N ALA A 37 -11.33 -33.53 -31.24
CA ALA A 37 -10.19 -32.62 -31.28
C ALA A 37 -10.59 -31.19 -30.85
N LEU A 38 -11.73 -30.67 -31.32
CA LEU A 38 -12.25 -29.37 -30.91
C LEU A 38 -12.67 -29.35 -29.44
N GLY A 39 -13.29 -30.42 -28.95
CA GLY A 39 -13.66 -30.57 -27.54
C GLY A 39 -12.44 -30.55 -26.63
N LEU A 40 -11.41 -31.33 -26.94
CA LEU A 40 -10.15 -31.35 -26.20
C LEU A 40 -9.41 -30.00 -26.29
N GLY A 41 -9.43 -29.35 -27.46
CA GLY A 41 -8.88 -28.02 -27.65
C GLY A 41 -9.58 -26.98 -26.76
N GLY A 42 -10.90 -26.99 -26.72
CA GLY A 42 -11.70 -26.11 -25.86
C GLY A 42 -11.44 -26.33 -24.37
N VAL A 43 -11.31 -27.58 -23.92
CA VAL A 43 -10.96 -27.90 -22.53
C VAL A 43 -9.58 -27.35 -22.18
N ARG A 44 -8.57 -27.58 -23.04
CA ARG A 44 -7.20 -27.06 -22.80
C ARG A 44 -7.19 -25.54 -22.71
N LEU A 45 -7.87 -24.85 -23.62
CA LEU A 45 -7.99 -23.39 -23.58
C LEU A 45 -8.69 -22.91 -22.31
N GLY A 46 -9.77 -23.59 -21.90
CA GLY A 46 -10.49 -23.25 -20.67
C GLY A 46 -9.62 -23.38 -19.41
N VAL A 47 -8.83 -24.45 -19.32
CA VAL A 47 -7.87 -24.66 -18.22
C VAL A 47 -6.80 -23.56 -18.22
N SER A 48 -6.14 -23.33 -19.36
CA SER A 48 -5.09 -22.30 -19.43
C SER A 48 -5.60 -20.89 -19.14
N ALA A 49 -6.80 -20.55 -19.62
CA ALA A 49 -7.42 -19.25 -19.34
C ALA A 49 -7.75 -19.08 -17.85
N ARG A 50 -8.22 -20.15 -17.20
CA ARG A 50 -8.48 -20.17 -15.76
C ARG A 50 -7.19 -19.99 -14.97
N ASP A 51 -6.13 -20.73 -15.31
CA ASP A 51 -4.86 -20.69 -14.57
C ASP A 51 -4.23 -19.29 -14.61
N VAL A 52 -4.22 -18.64 -15.77
CA VAL A 52 -3.73 -17.26 -15.92
C VAL A 52 -4.60 -16.29 -15.12
N GLY A 53 -5.92 -16.51 -15.11
CA GLY A 53 -6.85 -15.74 -14.29
C GLY A 53 -6.57 -15.86 -12.79
N GLU A 54 -6.36 -17.09 -12.30
CA GLU A 54 -6.06 -17.38 -10.89
C GLU A 54 -4.75 -16.70 -10.46
N GLN A 55 -3.67 -16.82 -11.25
CA GLN A 55 -2.39 -16.19 -10.96
C GLN A 55 -2.48 -14.66 -10.88
N LYS A 56 -3.26 -14.05 -11.80
CA LYS A 56 -3.48 -12.60 -11.80
C LYS A 56 -4.26 -12.15 -10.57
N VAL A 57 -5.33 -12.88 -10.23
CA VAL A 57 -6.14 -12.58 -9.03
C VAL A 57 -5.30 -12.70 -7.76
N GLU A 58 -4.49 -13.75 -7.63
CA GLU A 58 -3.59 -13.93 -6.50
C GLU A 58 -2.61 -12.76 -6.35
N THR A 59 -1.98 -12.34 -7.45
CA THR A 59 -1.04 -11.22 -7.46
C THR A 59 -1.70 -9.91 -7.00
N TYR A 60 -2.90 -9.60 -7.48
CA TYR A 60 -3.65 -8.42 -7.03
C TYR A 60 -4.11 -8.52 -5.57
N GLN A 61 -4.47 -9.72 -5.10
CA GLN A 61 -4.82 -9.93 -3.69
C GLN A 61 -3.62 -9.65 -2.78
N ARG A 62 -2.42 -10.12 -3.14
CA ARG A 62 -1.17 -9.83 -2.42
C ARG A 62 -0.91 -8.33 -2.38
N LEU A 63 -0.95 -7.64 -3.53
CA LEU A 63 -0.80 -6.18 -3.61
C LEU A 63 -1.80 -5.42 -2.73
N ARG A 64 -3.06 -5.87 -2.70
CA ARG A 64 -4.10 -5.28 -1.86
C ARG A 64 -3.79 -5.43 -0.37
N ILE A 65 -3.38 -6.62 0.07
CA ILE A 65 -3.04 -6.87 1.48
C ILE A 65 -1.89 -5.96 1.92
N ILE A 66 -0.82 -5.89 1.12
CA ILE A 66 0.34 -5.02 1.38
C ILE A 66 -0.09 -3.55 1.48
N SER A 67 -0.91 -3.10 0.52
CA SER A 67 -1.41 -1.72 0.46
C SER A 67 -2.26 -1.36 1.69
N GLU A 68 -3.13 -2.26 2.15
CA GLU A 68 -3.94 -2.04 3.35
C GLU A 68 -3.11 -2.03 4.63
N GLN A 69 -2.09 -2.90 4.76
CA GLN A 69 -1.17 -2.89 5.91
C GLN A 69 -0.43 -1.55 6.03
N LEU A 70 0.12 -1.09 4.92
CA LEU A 70 0.82 0.20 4.85
C LEU A 70 -0.14 1.36 5.11
N LYS A 71 -1.35 1.32 4.55
CA LYS A 71 -2.39 2.32 4.78
C LYS A 71 -2.81 2.42 6.24
N GLN A 72 -3.10 1.29 6.88
CA GLN A 72 -3.48 1.26 8.28
C GLN A 72 -2.38 1.89 9.16
N LYS A 73 -1.12 1.48 8.97
CA LYS A 73 0.01 2.04 9.72
C LYS A 73 0.18 3.53 9.47
N LEU A 74 0.08 3.99 8.22
CA LEU A 74 0.20 5.41 7.88
C LEU A 74 -0.93 6.26 8.44
N GLN A 75 -2.18 5.79 8.37
CA GLN A 75 -3.33 6.51 8.93
C GLN A 75 -3.25 6.66 10.45
N SER A 76 -2.58 5.73 11.14
CA SER A 76 -2.31 5.79 12.58
C SER A 76 -0.98 6.49 12.92
N THR A 77 -0.39 7.25 11.98
CA THR A 77 0.78 8.10 12.25
C THR A 77 0.38 9.36 12.98
N TYR A 78 1.16 9.76 13.98
CA TYR A 78 0.97 11.02 14.70
C TYR A 78 2.27 11.84 14.69
N PRO A 79 2.22 13.19 14.66
CA PRO A 79 3.41 14.00 14.78
C PRO A 79 4.02 13.85 16.19
N ILE A 80 5.12 13.10 16.28
CA ILE A 80 5.90 12.96 17.52
C ILE A 80 7.24 13.63 17.31
N PHE A 81 7.67 14.43 18.29
CA PHE A 81 8.96 15.10 18.28
C PHE A 81 9.87 14.48 19.32
N VAL A 82 11.05 14.02 18.88
CA VAL A 82 11.99 13.27 19.72
C VAL A 82 13.34 13.97 19.77
N SER A 83 14.00 13.85 20.92
CA SER A 83 15.38 14.31 21.07
C SER A 83 16.30 13.36 20.32
N GLN A 84 17.17 13.91 19.48
CA GLN A 84 18.16 13.12 18.75
C GLN A 84 19.21 12.59 19.73
N LYS A 85 19.17 11.29 20.06
CA LYS A 85 20.16 10.63 20.95
C LYS A 85 21.50 10.32 20.26
N ASP A 86 21.50 10.17 18.94
CA ASP A 86 22.71 9.87 18.17
C ASP A 86 23.04 11.04 17.23
N GLY A 87 24.05 11.81 17.61
CA GLY A 87 24.57 12.92 16.81
C GLY A 87 25.10 12.47 15.43
N ILE A 88 25.05 13.41 14.49
CA ILE A 88 25.84 13.38 13.25
C ILE A 88 27.32 13.20 13.64
N PRO A 89 28.10 12.31 12.98
CA PRO A 89 29.53 12.19 13.25
C PRO A 89 30.22 13.55 13.09
N GLY A 90 30.87 14.04 14.15
CA GLY A 90 31.68 15.27 14.12
C GLY A 90 31.04 16.54 14.68
N VAL A 91 29.81 16.49 15.22
CA VAL A 91 29.18 17.67 15.84
C VAL A 91 28.78 17.36 17.30
N THR A 92 29.63 17.75 18.25
CA THR A 92 29.33 17.72 19.68
C THR A 92 28.50 18.96 20.03
N VAL A 93 27.18 18.84 20.04
CA VAL A 93 26.26 19.86 20.56
C VAL A 93 25.61 19.28 21.82
N PRO A 94 25.36 20.08 22.88
CA PRO A 94 24.71 19.58 24.09
C PRO A 94 23.38 18.89 23.77
N ASP A 95 23.33 17.62 24.10
CA ASP A 95 22.57 16.51 23.49
C ASP A 95 21.05 16.47 23.79
N SER A 96 20.44 17.58 24.21
CA SER A 96 19.04 17.60 24.69
C SER A 96 18.14 18.70 24.13
N SER A 97 18.70 19.62 23.33
CA SER A 97 17.97 20.80 22.82
C SER A 97 17.49 20.67 21.38
N ARG A 98 17.85 19.59 20.67
CA ARG A 98 17.44 19.35 19.28
C ARG A 98 16.33 18.32 19.22
N ARG A 99 15.12 18.77 18.89
CA ARG A 99 13.97 17.91 18.62
C ARG A 99 13.76 17.77 17.11
N ILE A 100 13.56 16.55 16.66
CA ILE A 100 13.25 16.21 15.27
C ILE A 100 11.86 15.58 15.19
N LEU A 101 11.16 15.80 14.07
CA LEU A 101 9.94 15.08 13.78
C LEU A 101 10.29 13.61 13.51
N ALA A 102 9.63 12.69 14.20
CA ALA A 102 9.77 11.24 14.03
C ALA A 102 9.02 10.76 12.77
N PHE A 103 9.36 11.36 11.63
CA PHE A 103 8.86 11.01 10.30
C PHE A 103 9.94 11.32 9.26
N GLU A 104 10.44 10.28 8.60
CA GLU A 104 11.40 10.35 7.50
C GLU A 104 10.75 9.76 6.24
N GLY A 105 10.68 10.57 5.19
CA GLY A 105 10.11 10.17 3.91
C GLY A 105 11.15 10.21 2.80
N ASN A 106 11.54 9.05 2.28
CA ASN A 106 12.39 8.93 1.09
C ASN A 106 11.57 8.34 -0.06
N THR A 107 12.05 8.46 -1.29
CA THR A 107 11.33 7.99 -2.48
C THR A 107 11.05 6.49 -2.46
N ASN A 108 11.92 5.69 -1.85
CA ASN A 108 11.85 4.21 -1.81
C ASN A 108 11.71 3.63 -0.39
N SER A 109 11.61 4.48 0.63
CA SER A 109 11.44 4.04 2.01
C SER A 109 10.74 5.10 2.83
N ILE A 110 9.94 4.69 3.79
CA ILE A 110 9.27 5.60 4.72
C ILE A 110 9.44 5.06 6.14
N ARG A 111 9.82 5.93 7.08
CA ARG A 111 10.04 5.61 8.49
C ARG A 111 9.25 6.59 9.33
N PHE A 112 8.47 6.10 10.29
CA PHE A 112 7.58 6.93 11.11
C PHE A 112 7.16 6.21 12.38
N VAL A 113 6.59 6.93 13.34
CA VAL A 113 5.95 6.32 14.52
C VAL A 113 4.46 6.17 14.28
N THR A 114 3.91 5.02 14.63
CA THR A 114 2.49 4.69 14.48
C THR A 114 1.90 4.13 15.76
N PHE A 115 0.61 4.38 15.94
CA PHE A 115 -0.24 3.80 17.00
C PHE A 115 -1.09 2.63 16.48
N ALA A 116 -0.89 2.20 15.23
CA ALA A 116 -1.49 0.96 14.76
C ALA A 116 -0.98 -0.22 15.60
N THR A 117 -1.72 -1.32 15.60
CA THR A 117 -1.26 -2.55 16.24
C THR A 117 0.01 -3.07 15.52
N PRO A 118 1.09 -3.40 16.24
CA PRO A 118 2.25 -4.04 15.64
C PRO A 118 1.88 -5.43 15.12
N MET A 119 2.55 -5.90 14.07
CA MET A 119 2.33 -7.23 13.51
C MET A 119 2.69 -8.34 14.51
N THR A 120 3.58 -8.05 15.46
CA THR A 120 3.92 -8.96 16.58
C THR A 120 3.23 -8.63 17.90
N ALA A 121 2.03 -8.04 17.89
CA ALA A 121 1.30 -7.71 19.12
C ALA A 121 0.93 -8.97 19.94
N SER A 122 1.91 -9.54 20.63
CA SER A 122 1.75 -10.48 21.73
C SER A 122 1.57 -9.73 23.05
N ASP A 123 2.03 -8.48 23.12
CA ASP A 123 1.91 -7.61 24.30
C ASP A 123 0.98 -6.41 24.02
N PRO A 124 -0.23 -6.38 24.61
CA PRO A 124 -1.21 -5.31 24.43
C PRO A 124 -0.78 -3.96 25.02
N THR A 125 0.38 -3.87 25.68
CA THR A 125 0.88 -2.63 26.29
C THR A 125 1.68 -1.73 25.35
N THR A 126 2.09 -2.24 24.18
CA THR A 126 2.84 -1.47 23.17
C THR A 126 1.92 -0.52 22.37
N LEU A 127 1.68 0.68 22.93
CA LEU A 127 0.73 1.66 22.36
C LEU A 127 1.27 2.37 21.11
N ALA A 128 2.59 2.51 20.98
CA ALA A 128 3.23 3.16 19.85
C ALA A 128 4.53 2.43 19.52
N HIS A 129 4.84 2.33 18.23
CA HIS A 129 6.08 1.71 17.76
C HIS A 129 6.58 2.43 16.52
N GLU A 130 7.88 2.35 16.29
CA GLU A 130 8.50 2.87 15.09
C GLU A 130 8.38 1.83 13.97
N VAL A 131 8.03 2.27 12.77
CA VAL A 131 7.94 1.42 11.58
C VAL A 131 8.81 1.97 10.46
N LYS A 132 9.41 1.07 9.68
CA LYS A 132 10.08 1.42 8.43
C LYS A 132 9.72 0.43 7.32
N PHE A 133 9.22 0.95 6.21
CA PHE A 133 8.99 0.18 4.99
C PHE A 133 10.11 0.44 3.99
N TYR A 134 10.68 -0.61 3.41
CA TYR A 134 11.72 -0.51 2.39
C TYR A 134 11.83 -1.81 1.59
N ILE A 135 12.37 -1.74 0.38
CA ILE A 135 12.80 -2.94 -0.35
C ILE A 135 14.23 -3.26 0.06
N GLY A 136 14.49 -4.49 0.48
CA GLY A 136 15.82 -4.90 0.94
C GLY A 136 15.88 -6.37 1.29
N LYS A 137 16.94 -6.75 2.01
CA LYS A 137 17.09 -8.11 2.54
C LYS A 137 16.64 -8.18 3.99
N HIS A 138 15.98 -9.27 4.34
CA HIS A 138 15.65 -9.60 5.72
C HIS A 138 16.94 -9.88 6.50
N PRO A 139 17.20 -9.25 7.66
CA PRO A 139 18.47 -9.39 8.36
C PRO A 139 18.82 -10.81 8.82
N GLU A 140 17.82 -11.62 9.15
CA GLU A 140 18.02 -12.99 9.64
C GLU A 140 18.01 -14.05 8.54
N THR A 141 17.07 -13.97 7.58
CA THR A 141 16.88 -15.00 6.55
C THR A 141 17.61 -14.69 5.24
N ASP A 142 18.20 -13.49 5.11
CA ASP A 142 18.78 -12.91 3.89
C ASP A 142 17.79 -12.84 2.70
N GLN A 143 16.50 -13.12 2.93
CA GLN A 143 15.47 -13.11 1.90
C GLN A 143 15.23 -11.68 1.40
N LYS A 144 15.34 -11.47 0.08
CA LYS A 144 15.03 -10.18 -0.55
C LYS A 144 13.52 -10.01 -0.65
N GLY A 145 13.02 -8.87 -0.21
CA GLY A 145 11.58 -8.62 -0.20
C GLY A 145 11.23 -7.16 0.08
N LEU A 146 9.92 -6.90 0.07
CA LEU A 146 9.36 -5.71 0.69
C LEU A 146 9.34 -5.95 2.20
N ILE A 147 10.20 -5.23 2.93
CA ILE A 147 10.41 -5.42 4.35
C ILE A 147 9.67 -4.36 5.14
N VAL A 148 9.00 -4.81 6.21
CA VAL A 148 8.57 -3.96 7.32
C VAL A 148 9.46 -4.24 8.50
N MET A 149 10.10 -3.17 9.00
CA MET A 149 10.74 -3.15 10.29
C MET A 149 9.77 -2.54 11.29
N GLU A 150 9.59 -3.19 12.43
CA GLU A 150 8.90 -2.65 13.60
C GLU A 150 9.88 -2.60 14.77
N ARG A 151 9.94 -1.48 15.47
CA ARG A 151 10.75 -1.30 16.67
C ARG A 151 9.89 -0.88 17.83
N ASP A 152 10.01 -1.59 18.94
CA ASP A 152 9.50 -1.13 20.22
C ASP A 152 10.32 0.07 20.71
N ILE A 153 9.61 1.16 20.99
CA ILE A 153 10.18 2.45 21.40
C ILE A 153 10.01 2.76 22.89
N THR A 154 9.54 1.80 23.69
CA THR A 154 9.37 1.95 25.15
C THR A 154 10.65 2.40 25.86
N ASN A 155 11.83 2.03 25.35
CA ASN A 155 13.14 2.41 25.87
C ASN A 155 13.61 3.82 25.45
N GLY A 156 12.77 4.56 24.70
CA GLY A 156 13.05 5.94 24.29
C GLY A 156 14.18 6.08 23.28
N ASP A 157 14.43 5.04 22.49
CA ASP A 157 15.38 4.96 21.38
C ASP A 157 14.74 5.28 20.01
N VAL A 158 13.61 6.01 20.03
CA VAL A 158 12.88 6.46 18.85
C VAL A 158 13.81 7.16 17.87
N PHE A 159 13.79 6.76 16.61
CA PHE A 159 14.56 7.37 15.52
C PHE A 159 16.09 7.38 15.72
N SER A 160 16.61 6.56 16.64
CA SER A 160 18.05 6.30 16.76
C SER A 160 18.57 5.42 15.62
N ARG A 161 19.87 5.13 15.60
CA ARG A 161 20.46 4.23 14.60
C ARG A 161 19.81 2.84 14.66
N ILE A 162 19.67 2.21 13.50
CA ILE A 162 19.10 0.87 13.38
C ILE A 162 20.22 -0.17 13.50
N ASP A 163 20.24 -0.88 14.62
CA ASP A 163 21.00 -2.13 14.77
C ASP A 163 20.09 -3.30 14.39
N PRO A 164 20.34 -3.99 13.27
CA PRO A 164 19.49 -5.08 12.81
C PRO A 164 19.37 -6.27 13.77
N ARG A 165 20.26 -6.39 14.76
CA ARG A 165 20.28 -7.49 15.73
C ARG A 165 19.71 -7.13 17.10
N SER A 166 19.10 -5.95 17.23
CA SER A 166 18.50 -5.52 18.49
C SER A 166 17.20 -6.27 18.78
N ASP A 167 17.06 -6.76 20.02
CA ASP A 167 15.86 -7.47 20.49
C ASP A 167 14.57 -6.62 20.44
N SER A 168 14.69 -5.29 20.38
CA SER A 168 13.55 -4.38 20.24
C SER A 168 13.02 -4.29 18.81
N ILE A 169 13.74 -4.86 17.83
CA ILE A 169 13.42 -4.73 16.40
C ILE A 169 13.00 -6.08 15.82
N LYS A 170 11.93 -6.05 15.04
CA LYS A 170 11.42 -7.20 14.30
C LYS A 170 11.26 -6.84 12.84
N TYR A 171 11.53 -7.82 11.98
CA TYR A 171 11.47 -7.68 10.54
C TYR A 171 10.43 -8.65 9.98
N PHE A 172 9.70 -8.21 8.95
CA PHE A 172 8.70 -9.01 8.26
C PHE A 172 8.84 -8.84 6.76
N VAL A 173 8.75 -9.95 6.03
CA VAL A 173 8.63 -9.93 4.57
C VAL A 173 7.14 -9.80 4.23
N LEU A 174 6.73 -8.63 3.74
CA LEU A 174 5.35 -8.41 3.26
C LEU A 174 5.12 -8.96 1.86
N ALA A 175 6.17 -8.95 1.04
CA ALA A 175 6.13 -9.41 -0.34
C ALA A 175 7.48 -9.98 -0.75
N GLU A 176 7.42 -11.12 -1.40
CA GLU A 176 8.54 -11.69 -2.14
C GLU A 176 8.60 -11.04 -3.53
N ASN A 177 9.79 -10.96 -4.11
CA ASN A 177 10.02 -10.41 -5.47
C ASN A 177 9.41 -9.01 -5.72
N PRO A 178 9.73 -8.00 -4.89
CA PRO A 178 9.26 -6.64 -5.12
C PRO A 178 9.93 -6.05 -6.37
N ALA A 179 9.10 -5.57 -7.30
CA ALA A 179 9.57 -4.84 -8.48
C ALA A 179 9.90 -3.39 -8.12
N GLN A 180 9.00 -2.73 -7.38
CA GLN A 180 9.11 -1.32 -7.05
C GLN A 180 8.31 -0.96 -5.80
N MET A 181 8.82 0.02 -5.05
CA MET A 181 8.04 0.76 -4.08
C MET A 181 8.42 2.23 -4.18
N LYS A 182 7.44 3.10 -4.42
CA LYS A 182 7.64 4.54 -4.58
C LYS A 182 6.69 5.33 -3.69
N PHE A 183 7.24 6.34 -3.01
CA PHE A 183 6.51 7.29 -2.19
C PHE A 183 6.62 8.71 -2.75
N ARG A 184 5.52 9.45 -2.64
CA ARG A 184 5.48 10.90 -2.84
C ARG A 184 4.67 11.52 -1.72
N TYR A 185 4.98 12.76 -1.37
CA TYR A 185 4.47 13.42 -0.18
C TYR A 185 3.84 14.76 -0.55
N TYR A 186 2.61 14.98 -0.11
CA TYR A 186 1.93 16.26 -0.32
C TYR A 186 2.18 17.18 0.88
N LEU A 187 3.04 18.17 0.69
CA LEU A 187 3.34 19.19 1.70
C LEU A 187 2.40 20.38 1.51
N MET A 188 1.91 20.94 2.61
CA MET A 188 0.99 22.08 2.60
C MET A 188 1.51 23.18 3.54
N LYS A 189 1.62 24.40 3.01
CA LYS A 189 2.10 25.58 3.73
C LYS A 189 0.98 26.61 3.81
N LYS A 190 0.79 27.22 4.98
CA LYS A 190 -0.15 28.34 5.15
C LYS A 190 0.49 29.63 4.62
N LEU A 191 -0.21 30.31 3.71
CA LEU A 191 0.26 31.56 3.13
C LEU A 191 0.13 32.71 4.15
N PRO A 192 1.10 33.64 4.22
CA PRO A 192 1.02 34.81 5.09
C PRO A 192 -0.10 35.76 4.65
N THR A 193 -0.74 36.42 5.61
CA THR A 193 -1.96 37.24 5.41
C THR A 193 -1.80 38.38 4.40
N GLN A 194 -0.57 38.87 4.15
CA GLN A 194 -0.29 39.94 3.17
C GLN A 194 -0.44 39.50 1.70
N GLU A 195 -0.33 38.20 1.39
CA GLU A 195 -0.48 37.69 0.01
C GLU A 195 -1.95 37.44 -0.38
N VAL A 196 -2.88 37.72 0.54
CA VAL A 196 -4.30 37.34 0.49
C VAL A 196 -5.19 38.54 0.12
N GLU A 197 -4.62 39.76 0.05
CA GLU A 197 -5.29 41.03 -0.31
C GLU A 197 -5.33 41.24 -1.83
N GLY A 198 -6.25 40.57 -2.51
CA GLY A 198 -6.67 40.87 -3.89
C GLY A 198 -8.19 40.88 -4.00
N GLU A 199 -8.74 41.66 -4.94
CA GLU A 199 -10.19 41.94 -5.10
C GLU A 199 -11.11 40.71 -5.30
N ASN A 200 -10.56 39.50 -5.50
CA ASN A 200 -11.32 38.27 -5.62
C ASN A 200 -11.27 37.43 -4.32
N LYS A 201 -12.18 37.75 -3.38
CA LYS A 201 -12.30 37.11 -2.06
C LYS A 201 -12.78 35.64 -2.13
N LYS A 202 -11.85 34.74 -2.42
CA LYS A 202 -11.70 33.37 -1.86
C LYS A 202 -10.20 33.00 -1.95
N SER A 203 -9.34 33.91 -1.51
CA SER A 203 -7.89 33.79 -1.63
C SER A 203 -7.40 32.51 -0.95
N LEU A 204 -6.63 31.70 -1.69
CA LEU A 204 -6.07 30.45 -1.19
C LEU A 204 -5.30 30.74 0.10
N GLN A 205 -5.75 30.18 1.23
CA GLN A 205 -5.09 30.35 2.52
C GLN A 205 -3.87 29.41 2.65
N PHE A 206 -3.69 28.51 1.69
CA PHE A 206 -2.69 27.45 1.71
C PHE A 206 -2.16 27.18 0.30
N SER A 207 -0.88 26.87 0.21
CA SER A 207 -0.21 26.36 -0.99
C SER A 207 0.30 24.95 -0.71
N GLY A 208 0.15 24.04 -1.67
CA GLY A 208 0.60 22.67 -1.53
C GLY A 208 1.39 22.17 -2.74
N GLN A 209 2.32 21.27 -2.49
CA GLN A 209 3.20 20.70 -3.51
C GLN A 209 3.50 19.23 -3.20
N TRP A 210 3.59 18.42 -4.26
CA TRP A 210 4.09 17.06 -4.16
C TRP A 210 5.62 17.06 -4.22
N VAL A 211 6.25 16.33 -3.30
CA VAL A 211 7.70 16.13 -3.23
C VAL A 211 8.03 14.65 -3.12
N ASP A 212 9.20 14.23 -3.58
CA ASP A 212 9.62 12.82 -3.57
C ASP A 212 10.41 12.42 -2.31
N HIS A 213 10.75 13.41 -1.47
CA HIS A 213 11.41 13.20 -0.18
C HIS A 213 11.02 14.31 0.81
N ILE A 214 11.13 14.02 2.10
CA ILE A 214 10.95 14.98 3.19
C ILE A 214 12.26 15.08 3.97
N SER A 215 12.92 16.23 3.86
CA SER A 215 14.07 16.57 4.69
C SER A 215 13.59 17.10 6.04
N ILE A 216 13.94 16.41 7.13
CA ILE A 216 13.66 16.88 8.48
C ILE A 216 14.67 17.99 8.79
N GLU A 217 14.26 19.25 8.71
CA GLU A 217 15.08 20.36 9.19
C GLU A 217 15.22 20.26 10.72
N THR A 218 16.46 20.19 11.21
CA THR A 218 16.76 20.05 12.63
C THR A 218 16.50 21.37 13.35
N TYR A 219 15.59 21.37 14.34
CA TYR A 219 15.34 22.57 15.14
C TYR A 219 16.31 22.66 16.33
N LEU A 220 16.95 23.83 16.48
CA LEU A 220 17.72 24.20 17.66
C LEU A 220 16.82 24.97 18.63
N GLN A 221 16.53 24.41 19.80
CA GLN A 221 15.81 25.12 20.84
C GLN A 221 16.66 26.29 21.36
N LYS A 222 16.29 27.53 21.02
CA LYS A 222 16.84 28.73 21.68
C LYS A 222 16.35 28.70 23.12
N THR A 223 17.27 28.47 24.07
CA THR A 223 17.03 28.63 25.51
C THR A 223 16.94 30.12 25.84
N THR A 224 15.79 30.75 25.58
CA THR A 224 15.49 32.04 26.20
C THR A 224 15.07 31.80 27.64
N SER A 225 16.01 32.06 28.54
CA SER A 225 15.83 32.10 29.98
C SER A 225 14.92 33.26 30.40
N SER A 226 13.59 33.10 30.32
CA SER A 226 12.62 33.87 31.11
C SER A 226 11.16 33.56 30.71
N SER A 227 10.66 32.38 31.03
CA SER A 227 9.21 32.19 31.26
C SER A 227 8.96 30.78 31.80
N GLN A 228 8.09 30.68 32.81
CA GLN A 228 7.50 29.42 33.29
C GLN A 228 6.52 28.84 32.25
N SER A 229 6.87 28.86 30.96
CA SER A 229 6.07 28.32 29.87
C SER A 229 6.60 26.94 29.50
N ASN A 230 5.70 25.96 29.47
CA ASN A 230 6.01 24.56 29.15
C ASN A 230 6.76 24.49 27.80
N PRO A 231 8.02 24.03 27.74
CA PRO A 231 8.87 24.12 26.54
C PRO A 231 8.31 23.35 25.33
N THR A 232 7.48 22.32 25.58
CA THR A 232 6.75 21.58 24.55
C THR A 232 5.66 22.43 23.89
N LEU A 233 4.95 23.28 24.65
CA LEU A 233 3.88 24.13 24.12
C LEU A 233 4.42 25.31 23.30
N GLU A 234 5.56 25.88 23.70
CA GLU A 234 6.24 26.93 22.93
C GLU A 234 6.83 26.38 21.61
N PHE A 235 7.28 25.12 21.62
CA PHE A 235 7.67 24.40 20.42
C PHE A 235 6.48 24.21 19.46
N GLU A 236 5.32 23.75 19.94
CA GLU A 236 4.12 23.58 19.11
C GLU A 236 3.57 24.89 18.53
N LYS A 237 3.60 25.99 19.28
CA LYS A 237 3.15 27.31 18.80
C LYS A 237 4.02 27.88 17.68
N THR A 238 5.32 27.64 17.75
CA THR A 238 6.31 28.23 16.83
C THR A 238 6.50 27.35 15.58
N ASN A 239 6.31 26.03 15.71
CA ASN A 239 6.72 25.07 14.70
C ASN A 239 5.56 24.66 13.79
N ARG A 240 5.58 25.14 12.53
CA ARG A 240 4.64 24.74 11.46
C ARG A 240 5.06 23.45 10.75
N ILE A 241 6.05 22.70 11.25
CA ILE A 241 6.45 21.41 10.68
C ILE A 241 5.35 20.40 11.01
N SER A 242 4.39 20.29 10.09
CA SER A 242 3.36 19.26 10.12
C SER A 242 3.83 18.06 9.30
N LEU A 243 3.36 16.87 9.67
CA LEU A 243 3.37 15.71 8.77
C LEU A 243 2.88 16.11 7.37
N PRO A 244 3.33 15.41 6.31
CA PRO A 244 2.74 15.58 4.99
C PRO A 244 1.22 15.37 5.10
N ARG A 245 0.44 16.13 4.34
CA ARG A 245 -1.03 16.01 4.35
C ARG A 245 -1.52 14.76 3.65
N ALA A 246 -0.73 14.26 2.72
CA ALA A 246 -0.99 13.00 2.06
C ALA A 246 0.31 12.30 1.67
N VAL A 247 0.25 10.98 1.57
CA VAL A 247 1.31 10.14 0.99
C VAL A 247 0.71 9.39 -0.19
N GLU A 248 1.31 9.55 -1.36
CA GLU A 248 1.01 8.72 -2.53
C GLU A 248 1.98 7.55 -2.55
N ILE A 249 1.44 6.35 -2.80
CA ILE A 249 2.19 5.11 -2.74
C ILE A 249 1.94 4.32 -4.03
N THR A 250 3.03 3.84 -4.62
CA THR A 250 2.99 2.90 -5.75
C THR A 250 3.80 1.66 -5.38
N ILE A 251 3.21 0.48 -5.50
CA ILE A 251 3.86 -0.81 -5.20
C ILE A 251 3.75 -1.68 -6.45
N GLY A 252 4.86 -2.31 -6.83
CA GLY A 252 4.92 -3.33 -7.87
C GLY A 252 5.54 -4.60 -7.34
N ILE A 253 4.95 -5.75 -7.70
CA ILE A 253 5.50 -7.08 -7.41
C ILE A 253 5.59 -7.89 -8.69
N ASN A 254 6.63 -8.72 -8.78
CA ASN A 254 6.70 -9.71 -9.85
C ASN A 254 5.78 -10.88 -9.49
N PRO A 255 5.00 -11.41 -10.45
CA PRO A 255 4.25 -12.65 -10.27
C PRO A 255 5.19 -13.78 -9.81
N GLN A 256 4.67 -14.71 -9.02
CA GLN A 256 5.41 -15.94 -8.71
C GLN A 256 5.33 -16.89 -9.92
N PRO A 257 6.44 -17.57 -10.30
CA PRO A 257 6.41 -18.60 -11.33
C PRO A 257 5.52 -19.76 -10.87
N LYS A 258 4.90 -20.46 -11.83
CA LYS A 258 4.03 -21.59 -11.49
C LYS A 258 4.88 -22.75 -10.94
N PRO A 259 4.32 -23.57 -10.02
CA PRO A 259 5.00 -24.76 -9.54
C PRO A 259 5.37 -25.70 -10.70
N GLY A 260 6.67 -25.93 -10.92
CA GLY A 260 7.18 -26.77 -12.00
C GLY A 260 7.49 -26.03 -13.32
N GLU A 261 7.32 -24.72 -13.37
CA GLU A 261 7.71 -23.86 -14.48
C GLU A 261 9.00 -23.12 -14.07
N GLU A 262 10.16 -23.57 -14.58
CA GLU A 262 11.41 -22.82 -14.47
C GLU A 262 11.32 -21.63 -15.44
N VAL A 263 10.80 -20.51 -14.95
CA VAL A 263 10.80 -19.24 -15.69
C VAL A 263 12.07 -18.51 -15.30
N GLU A 264 12.91 -18.14 -16.27
CA GLU A 264 14.02 -17.21 -16.04
C GLU A 264 13.43 -15.90 -15.48
N ASP A 265 13.99 -15.37 -14.38
CA ASP A 265 13.49 -14.19 -13.64
C ASP A 265 13.23 -12.94 -14.50
N GLU A 266 13.68 -12.93 -15.77
CA GLU A 266 13.57 -11.83 -16.72
C GLU A 266 12.24 -11.80 -17.53
N GLU A 267 11.42 -12.85 -17.55
CA GLU A 267 10.21 -12.90 -18.40
C GLU A 267 8.90 -12.43 -17.73
N LEU A 268 8.86 -12.26 -16.41
CA LEU A 268 7.62 -11.91 -15.72
C LEU A 268 7.45 -10.39 -15.61
N GLU A 269 6.52 -9.83 -16.40
CA GLU A 269 6.19 -8.41 -16.32
C GLU A 269 5.67 -8.03 -14.91
N PRO A 270 6.22 -6.97 -14.30
CA PRO A 270 5.80 -6.54 -12.97
C PRO A 270 4.35 -6.07 -12.97
N VAL A 271 3.59 -6.50 -11.96
CA VAL A 271 2.22 -6.04 -11.74
C VAL A 271 2.24 -4.92 -10.71
N PHE A 272 1.68 -3.78 -11.08
CA PHE A 272 1.60 -2.60 -10.22
C PHE A 272 0.22 -2.45 -9.59
N SER A 273 0.20 -2.01 -8.33
CA SER A 273 -1.00 -1.46 -7.72
C SER A 273 -1.31 -0.11 -8.37
N PRO A 274 -2.59 0.26 -8.52
CA PRO A 274 -2.95 1.65 -8.75
C PRO A 274 -2.32 2.53 -7.66
N PRO A 275 -1.83 3.74 -7.99
CA PRO A 275 -1.34 4.66 -6.98
C PRO A 275 -2.43 4.96 -5.95
N ILE A 276 -2.12 4.75 -4.67
CA ILE A 276 -3.04 5.05 -3.57
C ILE A 276 -2.60 6.34 -2.89
N ILE A 277 -3.54 7.24 -2.62
CA ILE A 277 -3.31 8.47 -1.86
C ILE A 277 -3.88 8.28 -0.47
N ILE A 278 -3.02 8.40 0.53
CA ILE A 278 -3.34 8.23 1.94
C ILE A 278 -3.26 9.58 2.61
N LEU A 279 -4.41 10.11 3.02
CA LEU A 279 -4.45 11.36 3.75
C LEU A 279 -3.98 11.15 5.19
N LEU A 280 -3.00 11.95 5.64
CA LEU A 280 -2.55 11.97 7.02
C LEU A 280 -3.22 13.14 7.76
N ASN A 281 -3.53 12.95 9.05
CA ASN A 281 -4.22 13.95 9.88
C ASN A 281 -5.60 14.37 9.37
N SER A 282 -6.35 13.43 8.79
CA SER A 282 -7.72 13.67 8.33
C SER A 282 -8.69 13.63 9.52
N GLY A 283 -8.97 14.78 10.13
CA GLY A 283 -10.21 14.96 10.91
C GLY A 283 -10.14 14.88 12.43
N MET A 284 -9.03 15.25 13.09
CA MET A 284 -9.04 15.50 14.54
C MET A 284 -8.88 16.99 14.83
N GLU A 285 -9.99 17.73 14.78
CA GLU A 285 -10.13 18.92 15.61
C GLU A 285 -10.62 18.44 16.98
N PHE A 286 -9.75 18.40 17.98
CA PHE A 286 -10.23 18.34 19.36
C PHE A 286 -10.96 19.65 19.61
N ALA A 287 -12.29 19.60 19.74
CA ALA A 287 -13.05 20.72 20.23
C ALA A 287 -12.40 21.15 21.55
N ARG A 288 -11.80 22.35 21.58
CA ARG A 288 -11.33 22.91 22.83
C ARG A 288 -12.56 23.01 23.72
N PRO A 289 -12.55 22.43 24.94
CA PRO A 289 -13.64 22.69 25.88
C PRO A 289 -13.77 24.21 26.00
N PRO A 290 -15.00 24.74 26.03
CA PRO A 290 -15.21 26.17 26.17
C PRO A 290 -14.45 26.61 27.42
N ILE A 291 -13.53 27.56 27.23
CA ILE A 291 -12.87 28.23 28.35
C ILE A 291 -14.02 28.96 29.06
N GLU A 292 -14.44 28.45 30.21
CA GLU A 292 -15.26 29.22 31.12
C GLU A 292 -14.47 30.49 31.39
N LYS A 293 -14.96 31.62 30.87
CA LYS A 293 -14.44 32.92 31.27
C LYS A 293 -14.66 32.97 32.77
N GLU A 294 -13.59 32.97 33.56
CA GLU A 294 -13.65 33.33 34.97
C GLU A 294 -14.50 34.59 35.05
N ALA A 295 -15.66 34.48 35.69
CA ALA A 295 -16.52 35.62 35.95
C ALA A 295 -15.65 36.64 36.66
N ASP A 296 -15.58 37.84 36.09
CA ASP A 296 -14.91 39.00 36.67
C ASP A 296 -15.33 39.11 38.14
N ASN A 297 -14.43 38.68 39.02
CA ASN A 297 -14.48 39.03 40.43
C ASN A 297 -14.03 40.49 40.50
N GLU A 298 -14.93 41.38 40.15
CA GLU A 298 -14.75 42.81 40.37
C GLU A 298 -16.06 43.45 40.84
N LYS A 299 -16.15 43.56 42.17
CA LYS A 299 -16.54 44.74 42.99
C LYS A 299 -17.25 44.24 44.26
N ALA A 300 -16.64 44.39 45.44
CA ALA A 300 -16.46 45.65 46.19
C ALA A 300 -17.81 46.27 46.56
#